data_AF-A0A967N302-F1
#
_entry.id   AF-A0A967N302-F1
#
_cell.length_a   1.000
_cell.length_b   1.000
_cell.length_c   1.000
_cell.angle_alpha   90.00
_cell.angle_beta   90.00
_cell.angle_gamma   90.00
#
_symmetry.space_group_name_H-M   'P 1'
#
loop_
_entity.id
_entity.type
_entity.pdbx_description
1 polymer ?
#
loop_
_entity_poly.entity_id
_entity_poly.type
_entity_poly.pdbx_seq_one_letter_code
_entity_poly.pdbx_strand_id
1 'polypeptide(L)' 'MKTDKVTVPGLIKKKADGEKIVFLTAYDYFTAKQLDAAGVDGLLVGDSLNMVVYGHENTLSLPLDQILYHTEAVSRG' A
#
# COMPACT_ATOMS: atom_id res chain seq x y z
N MET A 1 -10.54 -7.23 15.90
CA MET A 1 -11.79 -7.41 15.12
C MET A 1 -11.34 -7.77 13.72
N LYS A 2 -11.73 -8.91 13.16
CA LYS A 2 -11.37 -9.24 11.77
C LYS A 2 -12.15 -8.28 10.88
N THR A 3 -11.49 -7.26 10.36
CA THR A 3 -12.04 -6.36 9.35
C THR A 3 -12.19 -7.16 8.07
N ASP A 4 -13.35 -7.05 7.41
CA ASP A 4 -13.56 -7.69 6.12
C ASP A 4 -12.52 -7.17 5.11
N LYS A 5 -12.03 -8.06 4.25
CA LYS A 5 -11.05 -7.71 3.22
C LYS A 5 -11.60 -6.57 2.36
N VAL A 6 -10.85 -5.47 2.24
CA VAL A 6 -11.22 -4.36 1.37
C VAL A 6 -11.14 -4.82 -0.09
N THR A 7 -12.16 -4.46 -0.88
CA THR A 7 -12.28 -4.85 -2.29
C THR A 7 -12.62 -3.64 -3.15
N VAL A 8 -12.35 -3.72 -4.46
CA VAL A 8 -12.69 -2.65 -5.41
C VAL A 8 -14.18 -2.29 -5.37
N PRO A 9 -15.15 -3.23 -5.38
CA PRO A 9 -16.56 -2.88 -5.18
C PRO A 9 -16.84 -2.21 -3.83
N GLY A 10 -16.17 -2.65 -2.76
CA GLY A 10 -16.27 -2.02 -1.43
C GLY A 10 -15.81 -0.56 -1.44
N LEU A 11 -14.71 -0.24 -2.12
CA LEU A 11 -14.23 1.13 -2.28
C LEU A 11 -15.20 2.00 -3.09
N ILE A 12 -15.79 1.44 -4.16
CA ILE A 12 -16.82 2.14 -4.96
C ILE A 12 -18.04 2.46 -4.07
N LYS A 13 -18.46 1.51 -3.23
CA LYS A 13 -19.54 1.71 -2.27
C LYS A 13 -19.20 2.80 -1.25
N LYS A 14 -18.03 2.73 -0.60
CA LYS A 14 -17.57 3.77 0.34
C LYS A 14 -17.65 5.17 -0.28
N LYS A 15 -17.20 5.31 -1.53
CA LYS A 15 -17.29 6.55 -2.28
C LYS A 15 -18.74 7.02 -2.48
N ALA A 16 -19.66 6.10 -2.83
CA ALA A 16 -21.07 6.41 -3.01
C ALA A 16 -21.74 6.83 -1.69
N ASP A 17 -21.34 6.21 -0.58
CA ASP A 17 -21.83 6.48 0.77
C ASP A 17 -21.19 7.74 1.41
N GLY A 18 -20.25 8.38 0.71
CA GLY A 18 -19.54 9.58 1.19
C GLY A 18 -18.47 9.30 2.25
N GLU A 19 -18.16 8.03 2.50
CA GLU A 19 -17.10 7.60 3.42
C GLU A 19 -15.72 7.90 2.81
N LYS A 20 -14.81 8.43 3.65
CA LYS A 20 -13.43 8.71 3.21
C LYS A 20 -12.64 7.41 3.09
N ILE A 21 -11.84 7.34 2.04
CA ILE A 21 -10.98 6.21 1.71
C ILE A 21 -9.54 6.61 2.05
N VAL A 22 -8.84 5.83 2.87
CA VAL A 22 -7.49 6.10 3.36
C VAL A 22 -6.49 5.13 2.74
N PHE A 23 -5.55 5.65 1.97
CA PHE A 23 -4.45 4.89 1.39
C PHE A 23 -3.12 5.39 1.92
N LEU A 24 -2.20 4.48 2.20
CA LEU A 24 -0.82 4.80 2.58
C LEU A 24 0.16 3.95 1.78
N THR A 25 1.37 4.47 1.59
CA THR A 25 2.44 3.68 0.99
C THR A 25 2.98 2.67 2.00
N ALA A 26 3.32 1.49 1.52
CA ALA A 26 4.00 0.46 2.29
C ALA A 26 4.99 -0.26 1.38
N TYR A 27 6.15 -0.63 1.92
CA TYR A 27 7.21 -1.27 1.15
C TYR A 27 7.71 -2.56 1.81
N ASP A 28 7.28 -2.88 3.02
CA ASP A 28 7.73 -4.07 3.73
C ASP A 28 6.60 -4.71 4.55
N TYR A 29 6.85 -5.94 5.01
CA TYR A 29 5.92 -6.75 5.80
C TYR A 29 5.51 -6.07 7.11
N PHE A 30 6.47 -5.48 7.84
CA PHE A 30 6.21 -4.93 9.16
C PHE A 30 5.31 -3.70 9.06
N THR A 31 5.64 -2.79 8.15
CA THR A 31 4.85 -1.60 7.87
C THR A 31 3.45 -1.98 7.38
N ALA A 32 3.32 -2.94 6.46
CA ALA A 32 2.03 -3.40 5.97
C ALA A 32 1.13 -3.92 7.10
N LYS A 33 1.66 -4.77 7.98
CA LYS A 33 0.94 -5.33 9.13
C LYS A 33 0.48 -4.27 10.12
N GLN A 34 1.32 -3.27 10.38
CA GLN A 34 0.98 -2.17 11.28
C GLN A 34 -0.13 -1.29 10.70
N LEU A 35 -0.10 -1.05 9.39
CA LEU A 35 -1.12 -0.25 8.71
C LEU A 35 -2.46 -0.99 8.58
N ASP A 36 -2.45 -2.30 8.32
CA ASP A 36 -3.65 -3.14 8.36
C ASP A 36 -4.31 -3.10 9.75
N ALA A 37 -3.51 -3.24 10.81
CA ALA A 37 -3.99 -3.12 12.19
C ALA A 37 -4.53 -1.72 12.52
N ALA A 38 -4.04 -0.67 11.84
CA ALA A 38 -4.53 0.70 11.97
C ALA A 38 -5.83 0.96 11.17
N GLY A 39 -6.26 0.02 10.33
CA GLY A 39 -7.51 0.10 9.60
C GLY A 39 -7.46 0.98 8.35
N VAL A 40 -6.31 1.07 7.67
CA VAL A 40 -6.23 1.73 6.35
C VAL A 40 -7.01 0.92 5.30
N ASP A 41 -7.56 1.60 4.30
CA ASP A 41 -8.36 0.97 3.26
C ASP A 41 -7.51 0.30 2.17
N GLY A 42 -6.27 0.75 2.00
CA GLY A 42 -5.38 0.22 0.99
C GLY A 42 -3.93 0.59 1.21
N LEU A 43 -3.06 -0.29 0.73
CA LEU A 43 -1.61 -0.11 0.73
C LEU A 43 -1.13 0.09 -0.71
N LEU A 44 -0.25 1.07 -0.91
CA LEU A 44 0.35 1.37 -2.20
C LEU A 44 1.85 1.03 -2.20
N VAL A 45 2.22 0.06 -3.03
CA VAL A 45 3.63 -0.20 -3.38
C VAL A 45 3.96 0.67 -4.59
N GLY A 46 4.35 1.91 -4.30
CA GLY A 46 4.63 2.93 -5.31
C GLY A 46 6.11 3.07 -5.66
N ASP A 47 6.39 3.71 -6.78
CA ASP A 47 7.73 4.05 -7.25
C ASP A 47 8.48 5.06 -6.36
N SER A 48 7.75 5.78 -5.51
CA SER A 48 8.29 6.55 -4.37
C SER A 48 9.26 5.77 -3.49
N LEU A 49 9.16 4.43 -3.50
CA LEU A 49 10.17 3.48 -3.02
C LEU A 49 11.61 3.92 -3.35
N ASN A 50 11.85 4.33 -4.61
CA ASN A 50 13.17 4.69 -5.11
C ASN A 50 13.80 5.82 -4.29
N MET A 51 12.97 6.76 -3.84
CA MET A 51 13.42 7.91 -3.06
C MET A 51 13.51 7.57 -1.58
N VAL A 52 12.44 7.01 -1.01
CA VAL A 52 12.30 6.89 0.45
C VAL A 52 13.00 5.66 1.03
N VAL A 53 13.20 4.62 0.22
CA VAL A 53 13.90 3.39 0.64
C VAL A 53 15.32 3.35 0.09
N TYR A 54 15.52 3.73 -1.17
CA TYR A 54 16.84 3.64 -1.83
C TYR A 54 17.61 4.97 -1.90
N GLY A 55 16.99 6.09 -1.52
CA GLY A 55 17.69 7.38 -1.42
C GLY A 55 17.98 8.06 -2.76
N HIS A 56 17.32 7.66 -3.85
CA HIS A 56 17.45 8.34 -5.14
C HIS A 56 16.70 9.69 -5.16
N GLU A 57 17.13 10.59 -6.05
CA GLU A 57 16.52 11.93 -6.16
C GLU A 57 15.12 11.91 -6.80
N ASN A 58 14.80 10.88 -7.59
CA ASN A 58 13.54 10.74 -8.30
C ASN A 58 13.17 9.25 -8.46
N THR A 59 12.06 8.95 -9.12
CA THR A 59 11.53 7.59 -9.25
C THR A 59 11.87 6.89 -10.57
N LEU A 60 12.56 7.57 -11.50
CA LEU A 60 12.72 7.12 -12.88
C LEU A 60 13.64 5.90 -13.05
N SER A 61 14.59 5.72 -12.14
CA SER A 61 15.59 4.65 -12.24
C SER A 61 15.12 3.32 -11.66
N LEU A 62 13.88 3.24 -11.16
CA LEU A 62 13.40 2.10 -10.39
C LEU A 62 13.06 0.91 -11.31
N PRO A 63 13.76 -0.25 -11.17
CA PRO A 63 13.42 -1.45 -11.93
C PRO A 63 12.11 -2.08 -11.43
N LEU A 64 11.36 -2.72 -12.33
CA LEU A 64 10.14 -3.44 -11.99
C LEU A 64 10.37 -4.55 -10.95
N ASP A 65 11.52 -5.23 -11.02
CA ASP A 65 11.86 -6.30 -10.07
C ASP A 65 11.85 -5.80 -8.61
N GLN A 66 12.28 -4.56 -8.37
CA GLN A 66 12.22 -3.97 -7.02
C GLN A 66 10.77 -3.79 -6.57
N ILE A 67 9.88 -3.29 -7.43
CA ILE A 67 8.45 -3.22 -7.12
C ILE A 67 7.88 -4.60 -6.79
N LEU A 68 8.27 -5.65 -7.52
CA LEU A 68 7.80 -7.01 -7.28
C LEU A 68 8.23 -7.53 -5.90
N TYR A 69 9.50 -7.38 -5.51
CA TYR A 69 9.98 -7.81 -4.19
C TYR A 69 9.27 -7.08 -3.05
N HIS A 70 9.07 -5.77 -3.17
CA HIS A 70 8.34 -4.99 -2.17
C HIS A 70 6.85 -5.35 -2.13
N THR A 71 6.24 -5.63 -3.29
CA THR A 71 4.84 -6.11 -3.37
C THR A 71 4.68 -7.47 -2.72
N GLU A 72 5.61 -8.39 -2.93
CA GLU A 72 5.60 -9.70 -2.29
C GLU A 72 5.67 -9.56 -0.76
N ALA A 73 6.59 -8.73 -0.25
CA ALA A 73 6.73 -8.48 1.18
C ALA A 73 5.44 -7.88 1.80
N VAL A 74 4.86 -6.86 1.14
CA VAL A 74 3.62 -6.21 1.59
C VAL A 74 2.42 -7.16 1.53
N SER A 75 2.34 -8.02 0.51
CA SER A 75 1.22 -8.97 0.36
C SER A 75 1.13 -10.01 1.47
N ARG A 76 2.22 -10.25 2.19
CA ARG A 76 2.31 -11.18 3.32
C ARG A 76 1.93 -10.51 4.65
N GLY A 77 1.93 -9.17 4.68
CA GLY A 77 1.70 -8.32 5.86
C GLY A 77 0.31 -8.42 6.44
#